data_AF-A0A661NHG6-F1
#
_entry.id   AF-A0A661NHG6-F1
#
_cell.length_a   1.000
_cell.length_b   1.000
_cell.length_c   1.000
_cell.angle_alpha   90.00
_cell.angle_beta   90.00
_cell.angle_gamma   90.00
#
_symmetry.space_group_name_H-M   'P 1'
#
loop_
_entity.id
_entity.type
_entity.pdbx_description
1 polymer ?
#
loop_
_entity_poly.entity_id
_entity_poly.type
_entity_poly.pdbx_seq_one_letter_code
_entity_poly.pdbx_strand_id
1 'polypeptide(L)'
;MSPAFQIDRTLTGRIQEHTMDTMNSRDRGFLLSLGALSLWPVIYVGLFFVFVIATMGGGGAAFDQLFPIVFAVHAATAVLGMILVIGYAVHALTDRRLPTQERLLWGILLFVGNILAVPAYWYLRVWKGSPELTTD
;
A
#
# COMPACT_ATOMS: atom_id res chain seq x y z
N MET A 1 -0.54 -1.90 43.02
CA MET A 1 -0.18 -1.75 41.59
C MET A 1 1.07 -2.59 41.35
N SER A 2 0.98 -3.65 40.54
CA SER A 2 2.03 -4.67 40.43
C SER A 2 3.11 -4.26 39.41
N PRO A 3 4.42 -4.32 39.76
CA PRO A 3 5.54 -3.91 38.90
C PRO A 3 5.75 -4.80 37.66
N ALA A 4 5.08 -5.95 37.56
CA ALA A 4 5.22 -6.87 36.43
C ALA A 4 4.66 -6.33 35.10
N PHE A 5 3.74 -5.36 35.13
CA PHE A 5 3.07 -4.86 33.92
C PHE A 5 3.90 -3.82 33.14
N GLN A 6 4.94 -3.24 33.72
CA GLN A 6 5.76 -2.21 33.06
C GLN A 6 6.91 -2.74 32.21
N ILE A 7 7.41 -3.95 32.49
CA ILE A 7 8.61 -4.49 31.81
C ILE A 7 8.29 -4.87 30.35
N ASP A 8 7.08 -5.39 30.10
CA ASP A 8 6.65 -5.91 28.80
C ASP A 8 6.69 -4.85 27.68
N ARG A 9 6.12 -3.65 27.91
CA ARG A 9 6.07 -2.60 26.86
C ARG A 9 7.45 -2.09 26.42
N THR A 10 8.45 -2.13 27.31
CA THR A 10 9.79 -1.61 27.01
C THR A 10 10.65 -2.56 26.19
N LEU A 11 10.39 -3.88 26.29
CA LEU A 11 11.10 -4.90 25.53
C LEU A 11 10.55 -4.99 24.11
N THR A 12 9.23 -4.98 23.95
CA THR A 12 8.57 -5.06 22.63
C THR A 12 8.91 -3.85 21.75
N GLY A 13 9.03 -2.65 22.34
CA GLY A 13 9.51 -1.46 21.62
C GLY A 13 10.96 -1.57 21.15
N ARG A 14 11.86 -2.09 21.99
CA ARG A 14 13.28 -2.27 21.64
C ARG A 14 13.53 -3.33 20.55
N ILE A 15 12.73 -4.39 20.52
CA ILE A 15 12.85 -5.44 19.49
C ILE A 15 12.42 -4.89 18.12
N GLN A 16 11.39 -4.05 18.07
CA GLN A 16 11.01 -3.40 16.81
C GLN A 16 12.08 -2.43 16.29
N GLU A 17 12.72 -1.64 17.15
CA GLU A 17 13.83 -0.75 16.76
C GLU A 17 15.03 -1.55 16.23
N HIS A 18 15.42 -2.64 16.91
CA HIS A 18 16.57 -3.45 16.48
C HIS A 18 16.30 -4.20 15.17
N THR A 19 15.06 -4.66 14.93
CA THR A 19 14.72 -5.37 13.68
C THR A 19 14.72 -4.40 12.49
N MET A 20 14.27 -3.15 12.71
CA MET A 20 14.39 -2.08 11.72
C MET A 20 15.87 -1.84 11.39
N ASP A 21 16.77 -1.77 12.38
CA ASP A 21 18.19 -1.42 12.19
C ASP A 21 19.02 -2.47 11.43
N THR A 22 18.56 -3.73 11.37
CA THR A 22 19.26 -4.76 10.59
C THR A 22 18.94 -4.77 9.08
N MET A 23 17.95 -4.00 8.62
CA MET A 23 17.68 -3.85 7.19
C MET A 23 18.71 -2.90 6.55
N ASN A 24 19.41 -3.39 5.53
CA ASN A 24 20.30 -2.58 4.69
C ASN A 24 19.55 -1.33 4.18
N SER A 25 20.20 -0.16 4.18
CA SER A 25 19.61 1.10 3.71
C SER A 25 19.07 1.02 2.27
N ARG A 26 19.63 0.12 1.44
CA ARG A 26 19.11 -0.20 0.10
C ARG A 26 17.72 -0.81 0.12
N ASP A 27 17.42 -1.68 1.08
CA ASP A 27 16.13 -2.37 1.19
C ASP A 27 15.05 -1.41 1.69
N ARG A 28 15.40 -0.52 2.64
CA ARG A 28 14.50 0.53 3.13
C ARG A 28 14.05 1.48 2.01
N GLY A 29 14.96 1.92 1.15
CA GLY A 29 14.64 2.80 0.02
C GLY A 29 13.68 2.15 -0.98
N PHE A 30 13.87 0.86 -1.28
CA PHE A 30 12.97 0.09 -2.13
C PHE A 30 11.56 -0.04 -1.52
N LEU A 31 11.46 -0.36 -0.22
CA LEU A 31 10.17 -0.49 0.47
C LEU A 31 9.39 0.83 0.50
N LEU A 32 10.08 1.95 0.73
CA LEU A 32 9.47 3.28 0.66
C LEU A 32 8.96 3.60 -0.75
N SER A 33 9.72 3.22 -1.79
CA SER A 33 9.32 3.44 -3.18
C SER A 33 8.05 2.65 -3.52
N LEU A 34 7.95 1.40 -3.07
CA LEU A 34 6.73 0.60 -3.20
C LEU A 34 5.53 1.23 -2.47
N GLY A 35 5.76 1.81 -1.30
CA GLY A 35 4.72 2.53 -0.57
C GLY A 35 4.22 3.76 -1.31
N ALA A 36 5.15 4.58 -1.81
CA ALA A 36 4.82 5.75 -2.62
C ALA A 36 4.04 5.36 -3.89
N LEU A 37 4.47 4.31 -4.59
CA LEU A 37 3.76 3.79 -5.75
C LEU A 37 2.37 3.24 -5.40
N SER A 38 2.20 2.64 -4.22
CA SER A 38 0.92 2.14 -3.73
C SER A 38 -0.07 3.25 -3.38
N LEU A 39 0.44 4.38 -2.89
CA LEU A 39 -0.35 5.57 -2.56
C LEU A 39 -0.72 6.40 -3.82
N TRP A 40 0.10 6.34 -4.87
CA TRP A 40 -0.07 7.16 -6.08
C TRP A 40 -1.47 7.04 -6.72
N PRO A 41 -2.03 5.84 -6.98
CA PRO A 41 -3.38 5.72 -7.54
C PRO A 41 -4.45 6.42 -6.70
N VAL A 42 -4.37 6.33 -5.37
CA VAL A 42 -5.34 6.97 -4.46
C VAL A 42 -5.26 8.49 -4.57
N ILE A 43 -4.03 9.04 -4.55
CA ILE A 43 -3.78 10.48 -4.72
C ILE A 43 -4.29 10.94 -6.10
N TYR A 44 -3.97 10.17 -7.15
CA TYR A 44 -4.36 10.47 -8.52
C TYR A 44 -5.88 10.53 -8.69
N VAL A 45 -6.64 9.62 -8.06
CA VAL A 45 -8.11 9.68 -8.10
C VAL A 45 -8.64 10.99 -7.55
N GLY A 46 -8.11 11.46 -6.41
CA GLY A 46 -8.48 12.76 -5.85
C GLY A 46 -8.17 13.92 -6.82
N LEU A 47 -6.98 13.94 -7.38
CA LEU A 47 -6.57 14.96 -8.37
C LEU A 47 -7.45 14.92 -9.63
N PHE A 48 -7.80 13.72 -10.11
CA PHE A 48 -8.66 13.52 -11.27
C PHE A 48 -10.07 14.08 -11.02
N PHE A 49 -10.65 13.84 -9.84
CA PHE A 49 -11.95 14.43 -9.48
C PHE A 49 -11.89 15.95 -9.40
N VAL A 50 -10.83 16.52 -8.82
CA VAL A 50 -10.62 17.97 -8.79
C VAL A 50 -10.54 18.54 -10.22
N PHE A 51 -9.80 17.88 -11.12
CA PHE A 51 -9.71 18.28 -12.53
C PHE A 51 -11.08 18.25 -13.23
N VAL A 52 -11.85 17.17 -13.06
CA VAL A 52 -13.19 17.04 -13.66
C VAL A 52 -14.12 18.16 -13.17
N ILE A 53 -14.17 18.40 -11.86
CA ILE A 53 -15.02 19.46 -11.28
C ILE A 53 -14.60 20.84 -11.80
N ALA A 54 -13.30 21.12 -11.84
CA ALA A 54 -12.78 22.41 -12.31
C ALA A 54 -13.10 22.66 -13.80
N THR A 55 -13.04 21.61 -14.63
CA THR A 55 -13.28 21.73 -16.08
C THR A 55 -14.75 21.77 -16.44
N MET A 56 -15.63 21.13 -15.66
CA MET A 56 -17.09 21.21 -15.86
C MET A 56 -17.64 22.64 -15.75
N GLY A 57 -17.03 23.50 -14.92
CA GLY A 57 -17.45 24.91 -14.77
C GLY A 57 -16.76 25.91 -15.71
N GLY A 58 -15.68 25.50 -16.40
CA GLY A 58 -14.78 26.41 -17.13
C GLY A 58 -14.97 26.48 -18.65
N GLY A 59 -15.92 25.72 -19.21
CA GLY A 59 -16.13 25.59 -20.65
C GLY A 59 -15.23 24.54 -21.32
N GLY A 60 -15.73 23.89 -22.38
CA GLY A 60 -15.13 22.69 -22.98
C GLY A 60 -13.72 22.84 -23.56
N ALA A 61 -13.26 24.05 -23.87
CA ALA A 61 -11.95 24.28 -24.51
C ALA A 61 -10.76 23.81 -23.65
N ALA A 62 -10.80 24.04 -22.32
CA ALA A 62 -9.75 23.57 -21.41
C ALA A 62 -9.76 22.04 -21.26
N PHE A 63 -10.95 21.43 -21.31
CA PHE A 63 -11.10 19.99 -21.31
C PHE A 63 -10.48 19.38 -22.57
N ASP A 64 -10.83 19.88 -23.75
CA ASP A 64 -10.33 19.35 -25.03
C ASP A 64 -8.80 19.40 -25.12
N GLN A 65 -8.18 20.48 -24.63
CA GLN A 65 -6.72 20.65 -24.64
C GLN A 65 -6.01 19.71 -23.66
N LEU A 66 -6.56 19.50 -22.47
CA LEU A 66 -5.91 18.73 -21.40
C LEU A 66 -6.29 17.25 -21.42
N PHE A 67 -7.40 16.89 -22.05
CA PHE A 67 -7.93 15.52 -22.08
C PHE A 67 -6.90 14.49 -22.56
N PRO A 68 -6.14 14.68 -23.66
CA PRO A 68 -5.16 13.68 -24.10
C PRO A 68 -4.08 13.40 -23.05
N ILE A 69 -3.62 14.44 -22.36
CA ILE A 69 -2.59 14.33 -21.31
C ILE A 69 -3.18 13.62 -20.10
N VAL A 70 -4.36 14.04 -19.64
CA VAL A 70 -5.04 13.43 -18.49
C VAL A 70 -5.37 11.96 -18.77
N PHE A 71 -5.82 11.63 -19.98
CA PHE A 71 -6.09 10.27 -20.41
C PHE A 71 -4.83 9.41 -20.42
N ALA A 72 -3.71 9.92 -20.94
CA ALA A 72 -2.43 9.19 -20.91
C ALA A 72 -1.97 8.91 -19.48
N VAL A 73 -2.06 9.90 -18.58
CA VAL A 73 -1.71 9.72 -17.16
C VAL A 73 -2.68 8.76 -16.46
N HIS A 74 -3.97 8.80 -16.81
CA HIS A 74 -4.98 7.88 -16.30
C HIS A 74 -4.66 6.44 -16.70
N ALA A 75 -4.37 6.21 -17.98
CA ALA A 75 -4.01 4.91 -18.51
C ALA A 75 -2.73 4.37 -17.86
N ALA A 76 -1.70 5.21 -17.71
CA ALA A 76 -0.47 4.84 -17.01
C ALA A 76 -0.74 4.47 -15.54
N THR A 77 -1.59 5.22 -14.85
CA THR A 77 -1.97 4.94 -13.46
C THR A 77 -2.78 3.64 -13.34
N ALA A 78 -3.67 3.35 -14.30
CA ALA A 78 -4.41 2.10 -14.35
C ALA A 78 -3.50 0.89 -14.56
N VAL A 79 -2.51 1.00 -15.46
CA VAL A 79 -1.49 -0.04 -15.67
C VAL A 79 -0.64 -0.25 -14.42
N LEU A 80 -0.18 0.83 -13.78
CA LEU A 80 0.55 0.74 -12.52
C LEU A 80 -0.29 0.06 -11.43
N GLY A 81 -1.55 0.45 -11.27
CA GLY A 81 -2.48 -0.16 -10.31
C GLY A 81 -2.65 -1.67 -10.58
N MET A 82 -2.80 -2.06 -11.84
CA MET A 82 -2.90 -3.47 -12.24
C MET A 82 -1.63 -4.25 -11.86
N ILE A 83 -0.45 -3.71 -12.15
CA ILE A 83 0.84 -4.33 -11.79
C ILE A 83 0.95 -4.51 -10.28
N LEU A 84 0.57 -3.48 -9.50
CA LEU A 84 0.62 -3.53 -8.03
C LEU A 84 -0.35 -4.57 -7.45
N VAL A 85 -1.60 -4.60 -7.93
CA VAL A 85 -2.60 -5.60 -7.50
C VAL A 85 -2.11 -7.01 -7.79
N ILE A 86 -1.64 -7.28 -9.01
CA ILE A 86 -1.13 -8.61 -9.38
C ILE A 86 0.09 -8.97 -8.54
N GLY A 87 1.06 -8.06 -8.42
CA GLY A 87 2.29 -8.30 -7.65
C GLY A 87 2.01 -8.59 -6.18
N TYR A 88 1.13 -7.82 -5.54
CA TYR A 88 0.75 -8.05 -4.15
C TYR A 88 -0.14 -9.26 -3.96
N ALA A 89 -1.01 -9.60 -4.92
CA ALA A 89 -1.81 -10.81 -4.85
C ALA A 89 -0.93 -12.06 -4.95
N VAL A 90 0.04 -12.07 -5.87
CA VAL A 90 1.03 -13.15 -5.97
C VAL A 90 1.84 -13.24 -4.68
N HIS A 91 2.31 -12.12 -4.15
CA HIS A 91 3.02 -12.09 -2.87
C HIS A 91 2.16 -12.65 -1.73
N ALA A 92 0.89 -12.24 -1.62
CA ALA A 92 -0.03 -12.72 -0.59
C ALA A 92 -0.31 -14.21 -0.67
N LEU A 93 -0.51 -14.75 -1.87
CA LEU A 93 -0.85 -16.15 -2.08
C LEU A 93 0.35 -17.09 -1.91
N THR A 94 1.56 -16.58 -2.15
CA THR A 94 2.81 -17.35 -2.04
C THR A 94 3.48 -17.26 -0.67
N ASP A 95 3.11 -16.28 0.16
CA ASP A 95 3.66 -16.11 1.51
C ASP A 95 3.26 -17.26 2.45
N ARG A 96 4.17 -18.20 2.69
CA ARG A 96 3.95 -19.36 3.58
C ARG A 96 3.87 -19.00 5.06
N ARG A 97 4.20 -17.77 5.45
CA ARG A 97 4.05 -17.29 6.83
C ARG A 97 2.58 -17.09 7.19
N LEU A 98 1.70 -17.04 6.18
CA LEU A 98 0.28 -16.83 6.34
C LEU A 98 -0.53 -18.12 6.39
N PRO A 99 -1.48 -18.23 7.35
CA PRO A 99 -2.52 -19.24 7.27
C PRO A 99 -3.24 -19.18 5.91
N THR A 100 -3.64 -20.34 5.37
CA THR A 100 -4.29 -20.43 4.05
C THR A 100 -5.50 -19.50 3.92
N GLN A 101 -6.27 -19.35 4.99
CA GLN A 101 -7.44 -18.47 5.02
C GLN A 101 -7.05 -16.99 4.87
N GLU A 102 -5.99 -16.53 5.54
CA GLU A 102 -5.53 -15.14 5.43
C GLU A 102 -4.97 -14.84 4.02
N ARG A 103 -4.27 -15.79 3.40
CA ARG A 103 -3.78 -15.64 2.01
C ARG A 103 -4.93 -15.42 1.03
N LEU A 104 -5.98 -16.24 1.15
CA LEU A 104 -7.17 -16.14 0.31
C LEU A 104 -7.92 -14.83 0.57
N LEU A 105 -8.06 -14.42 1.83
CA LEU A 105 -8.66 -13.14 2.20
C LEU A 105 -7.90 -11.97 1.54
N TRP A 106 -6.57 -11.96 1.61
CA TRP A 106 -5.77 -10.93 0.96
C TRP A 106 -5.89 -10.95 -0.56
N GLY A 107 -5.94 -12.14 -1.18
CA GLY A 107 -6.22 -12.26 -2.61
C GLY A 107 -7.55 -11.62 -3.00
N ILE A 108 -8.61 -11.87 -2.23
CA ILE A 108 -9.94 -11.28 -2.46
C ILE A 108 -9.92 -9.78 -2.19
N LEU A 109 -9.34 -9.32 -1.08
CA LEU A 109 -9.26 -7.90 -0.72
C LEU A 109 -8.48 -7.10 -1.76
N LEU A 110 -7.36 -7.62 -2.26
CA LEU A 110 -6.59 -6.96 -3.31
C LEU A 110 -7.36 -6.90 -4.63
N PHE A 111 -8.11 -7.94 -4.97
CA PHE A 111 -8.91 -7.97 -6.18
C PHE A 111 -10.14 -7.04 -6.11
N VAL A 112 -10.91 -7.11 -5.02
CA VAL A 112 -12.16 -6.34 -4.83
C VAL A 112 -11.89 -4.93 -4.35
N GLY A 113 -11.04 -4.78 -3.34
CA GLY A 113 -10.67 -3.49 -2.75
C GLY A 113 -9.67 -2.69 -3.59
N ASN A 114 -8.97 -3.35 -4.52
CA ASN A 114 -8.12 -2.77 -5.55
C ASN A 114 -7.32 -1.57 -5.04
N ILE A 115 -7.69 -0.35 -5.45
CA ILE A 115 -6.98 0.90 -5.16
C ILE A 115 -6.80 1.18 -3.67
N LEU A 116 -7.72 0.72 -2.81
CA LEU A 116 -7.65 0.89 -1.35
C LEU A 116 -6.88 -0.25 -0.67
N ALA A 117 -6.98 -1.46 -1.22
CA ALA A 117 -6.35 -2.64 -0.64
C ALA A 117 -4.84 -2.65 -0.86
N VAL A 118 -4.35 -2.11 -1.96
CA VAL A 118 -2.92 -2.03 -2.29
C VAL A 118 -2.09 -1.29 -1.21
N PRO A 119 -2.40 -0.04 -0.83
CA PRO A 119 -1.65 0.66 0.22
C PRO A 119 -1.82 0.02 1.61
N ALA A 120 -3.00 -0.55 1.90
CA ALA A 120 -3.22 -1.27 3.15
C ALA A 120 -2.35 -2.54 3.23
N TYR A 121 -2.27 -3.31 2.15
CA TYR A 121 -1.44 -4.49 2.04
C TYR A 121 0.05 -4.15 2.20
N TRP A 122 0.52 -3.12 1.48
CA TRP A 122 1.90 -2.65 1.63
C TRP A 122 2.22 -2.33 3.09
N TYR A 123 1.38 -1.53 3.76
CA TYR A 123 1.67 -1.12 5.14
C TYR A 123 1.66 -2.31 6.12
N LEU A 124 0.66 -3.18 6.04
CA LEU A 124 0.48 -4.26 7.01
C LEU A 124 1.39 -5.46 6.75
N ARG A 125 1.67 -5.78 5.48
CA ARG A 125 2.34 -7.03 5.10
C ARG A 125 3.77 -6.83 4.64
N VAL A 126 4.05 -5.71 3.96
CA VAL A 126 5.37 -5.44 3.38
C VAL A 126 6.20 -4.57 4.33
N TRP A 127 5.61 -3.52 4.90
CA TRP A 127 6.32 -2.60 5.79
C TRP A 127 6.44 -3.12 7.22
N LYS A 128 5.32 -3.48 7.86
CA LYS A 128 5.34 -3.96 9.25
C LYS A 128 5.88 -5.38 9.42
N GLY A 129 5.72 -6.22 8.40
CA GLY A 129 5.85 -7.68 8.55
C GLY A 129 4.77 -8.24 9.50
N SER A 130 4.41 -9.51 9.36
CA SER A 130 3.44 -10.14 10.27
C SER A 130 3.91 -10.07 11.73
N PRO A 131 3.09 -9.58 12.67
CA PRO A 131 3.39 -9.65 14.10
C PRO A 131 3.26 -11.05 14.71
N GLU A 132 2.66 -12.00 13.99
CA GLU A 132 2.10 -13.21 14.61
C GLU A 132 3.02 -14.43 14.46
N LEU A 133 4.14 -14.44 15.17
CA LEU A 133 4.92 -15.65 15.54
C LEU A 133 5.66 -15.46 16.89
N THR A 134 5.03 -14.79 17.87
CA THR A 134 5.56 -14.73 19.26
C THR A 134 4.53 -15.15 20.32
N THR A 135 3.48 -15.85 19.93
CA THR A 135 2.62 -16.56 20.89
C THR A 135 2.64 -18.03 20.54
N ASP A 136 3.59 -18.71 21.19
CA ASP A 136 3.52 -20.14 21.51
C ASP A 136 2.21 -20.49 22.25
#